data_AF-X0ZRL3-F1
#
_entry.id   AF-X0ZRL3-F1
#
_cell.length_a   1.000
_cell.length_b   1.000
_cell.length_c   1.000
_cell.angle_alpha   90.00
_cell.angle_beta   90.00
_cell.angle_gamma   90.00
#
_symmetry.space_group_name_H-M   'P 1'
#
loop_
_entity.id
_entity.type
_entity.pdbx_description
1 polymer ?
#
loop_
_entity_poly.entity_id
_entity_poly.type
_entity_poly.pdbx_seq_one_letter_code
_entity_poly.pdbx_strand_id
1 'polypeptide(L)'
;MKNNNGKKILYILVEKKVKPARFIEIYRRNYGDINKTLDYFYKYKSLKLEYETNEKDYINFNHSNNCYQKVVDFILKNEIGLLDISENSYPDILRQIYLPPPLLFFRGNKIKKAQFSIAIVGSRKCTAYGREVAGYISRNLSEIGITIVSGLAGNIYGLG
;
A
#
# COMPACT_ATOMS: atom_id res chain seq x y z
N MET A 1 -15.00 -0.65 -1.23
CA MET A 1 -13.83 0.21 -0.93
C MET A 1 -14.26 1.50 -0.21
N LYS A 2 -14.05 1.62 1.11
CA LYS A 2 -14.36 2.84 1.89
C LYS A 2 -13.18 3.84 2.02
N ASN A 3 -11.96 3.47 1.64
CA ASN A 3 -10.82 4.39 1.71
C ASN A 3 -10.83 5.37 0.50
N ASN A 4 -11.32 6.58 0.71
CA ASN A 4 -11.36 7.63 -0.30
C ASN A 4 -9.96 8.16 -0.67
N ASN A 5 -9.09 8.35 0.34
CA ASN A 5 -7.71 8.80 0.11
C ASN A 5 -6.91 7.78 -0.70
N GLY A 6 -7.05 6.49 -0.39
CA GLY A 6 -6.42 5.41 -1.15
C GLY A 6 -6.78 5.41 -2.63
N LYS A 7 -8.04 5.70 -2.99
CA LYS A 7 -8.46 5.85 -4.40
C LYS A 7 -7.80 7.06 -5.07
N LYS A 8 -7.73 8.20 -4.37
CA LYS A 8 -7.08 9.42 -4.87
C LYS A 8 -5.58 9.20 -5.10
N ILE A 9 -4.89 8.56 -4.15
CA ILE A 9 -3.48 8.19 -4.30
C ILE A 9 -3.29 7.22 -5.46
N LEU A 10 -4.13 6.18 -5.57
CA LEU A 10 -4.08 5.22 -6.68
C LEU A 10 -4.20 5.92 -8.03
N TYR A 11 -5.15 6.86 -8.15
CA TYR A 11 -5.31 7.67 -9.35
C TYR A 11 -4.07 8.51 -9.67
N ILE A 12 -3.46 9.15 -8.67
CA ILE A 12 -2.22 9.93 -8.85
C ILE A 12 -1.07 9.03 -9.34
N LEU A 13 -0.92 7.84 -8.76
CA LEU A 13 0.15 6.91 -9.13
C LEU A 13 -0.06 6.30 -10.52
N VAL A 14 -1.28 5.87 -10.85
CA VAL A 14 -1.60 5.13 -12.07
C VAL A 14 -1.91 6.06 -13.24
N GLU A 15 -2.84 7.00 -13.06
CA GLU A 15 -3.34 7.83 -14.15
C GLU A 15 -2.46 9.06 -14.38
N LYS A 16 -2.09 9.77 -13.30
CA LYS A 16 -1.18 10.92 -13.41
C LYS A 16 0.29 10.50 -13.60
N LYS A 17 0.59 9.20 -13.48
CA LYS A 17 1.92 8.57 -13.62
C LYS A 17 2.96 9.15 -12.67
N VAL A 18 2.53 9.56 -11.47
CA VAL A 18 3.45 10.08 -10.45
C VAL A 18 4.21 8.91 -9.83
N LYS A 19 5.54 9.00 -9.82
CA LYS A 19 6.39 8.00 -9.16
C LYS A 19 6.13 8.02 -7.65
N PRO A 20 6.10 6.86 -6.96
CA PRO A 20 5.96 6.81 -5.49
C PRO A 20 6.96 7.70 -4.76
N ALA A 21 8.22 7.76 -5.22
CA ALA A 21 9.25 8.62 -4.65
C ALA A 21 8.85 10.10 -4.65
N ARG A 22 8.28 10.58 -5.76
CA ARG A 22 7.81 11.96 -5.88
C ARG A 22 6.61 12.22 -4.97
N PHE A 23 5.70 11.25 -4.85
CA PHE A 23 4.59 11.36 -3.90
C PHE A 23 5.10 11.55 -2.47
N ILE A 24 6.06 10.71 -2.04
CA ILE A 24 6.64 10.78 -0.70
C ILE A 24 7.44 12.06 -0.46
N GLU A 25 8.16 12.56 -1.46
CA GLU A 25 8.85 13.84 -1.37
C GLU A 25 7.87 14.97 -1.01
N ILE A 26 6.74 15.05 -1.71
CA ILE A 26 5.70 16.05 -1.45
C ILE A 26 5.03 15.80 -0.10
N TYR A 27 4.73 14.53 0.22
CA TYR A 27 4.17 14.15 1.51
C TYR A 27 5.04 14.62 2.69
N ARG A 28 6.36 14.48 2.56
CA ARG A 28 7.33 14.98 3.55
C ARG A 28 7.40 16.49 3.60
N ARG A 29 7.40 17.18 2.45
CA ARG A 29 7.36 18.66 2.38
C ARG A 29 6.11 19.23 3.05
N ASN A 30 5.02 18.49 3.02
CA ASN A 30 3.76 18.83 3.68
C ASN A 30 3.67 18.31 5.12
N TYR A 31 4.80 17.93 5.75
CA TYR A 31 4.86 17.46 7.14
C TYR A 31 3.95 16.24 7.43
N GLY A 32 3.73 15.37 6.43
CA GLY A 32 2.89 14.19 6.57
C GLY A 32 1.39 14.45 6.45
N ASP A 33 0.98 15.65 6.07
CA ASP A 33 -0.42 16.00 5.83
C ASP A 33 -0.90 15.44 4.49
N ILE A 34 -1.79 14.43 4.55
CA ILE A 34 -2.31 13.77 3.36
C ILE A 34 -3.19 14.69 2.52
N ASN A 35 -3.96 15.58 3.15
CA ASN A 35 -4.88 16.46 2.43
C ASN A 35 -4.08 17.47 1.62
N LYS A 36 -3.11 18.16 2.24
CA LYS A 36 -2.19 19.08 1.52
C LYS A 36 -1.42 18.39 0.40
N THR A 37 -1.07 17.12 0.59
CA THR A 37 -0.36 16.32 -0.42
C THR A 37 -1.23 15.98 -1.62
N LEU A 38 -2.46 15.55 -1.37
CA LEU A 38 -3.43 15.32 -2.43
C LEU A 38 -3.71 16.62 -3.17
N ASP A 39 -3.98 17.71 -2.45
CA ASP A 39 -4.23 19.03 -3.03
C ASP A 39 -3.09 19.49 -3.92
N TYR A 40 -1.83 19.28 -3.50
CA TYR A 40 -0.67 19.53 -4.34
C TYR A 40 -0.77 18.78 -5.68
N PHE A 41 -1.03 17.47 -5.68
CA PHE A 41 -1.07 16.72 -6.94
C PHE A 41 -2.29 17.03 -7.81
N TYR A 42 -3.41 17.41 -7.20
CA TYR A 42 -4.60 17.85 -7.93
C TYR A 42 -4.47 19.28 -8.48
N LYS A 43 -3.69 20.16 -7.84
CA LYS A 43 -3.46 21.56 -8.24
C LYS A 43 -2.21 21.77 -9.11
N TYR A 44 -1.16 20.98 -8.91
CA TYR A 44 0.17 21.18 -9.54
C TYR A 44 0.22 20.79 -11.02
N LYS A 45 -0.73 19.97 -11.51
CA LYS A 45 -0.87 19.67 -12.95
C LYS A 45 -1.93 20.53 -13.66
N SER A 46 -2.68 21.33 -12.89
CA SER A 46 -3.69 22.30 -13.37
C SER A 46 -3.18 23.73 -13.40
N LEU A 47 -1.88 24.00 -13.20
CA LEU A 47 -1.25 25.29 -13.49
C LEU A 47 -1.13 25.61 -15.01
N LYS A 48 -2.06 25.07 -15.81
CA LYS A 48 -2.43 25.51 -17.16
C LYS A 48 -3.95 25.42 -17.44
N LEU A 49 -4.78 25.23 -16.42
CA LEU A 49 -6.23 25.37 -16.50
C LEU A 49 -6.70 26.06 -15.22
N GLU A 50 -6.89 27.36 -15.41
CA GLU A 50 -7.59 28.38 -14.63
C GLU A 50 -8.12 27.98 -13.25
N TYR A 51 -7.76 28.85 -12.31
CA TYR A 51 -8.50 29.08 -11.07
C TYR A 51 -9.98 29.35 -11.40
N GLU A 52 -10.84 28.36 -11.19
CA GLU A 52 -12.18 28.61 -10.70
C GLU A 52 -12.49 27.67 -9.55
N THR A 53 -12.73 28.29 -8.40
CA THR A 53 -13.24 27.72 -7.17
C THR A 53 -14.65 27.19 -7.40
N ASN A 54 -14.85 25.88 -7.34
CA ASN A 54 -16.15 25.31 -7.00
C ASN A 54 -15.95 23.96 -6.28
N GLU A 55 -16.41 23.89 -5.03
CA GLU A 55 -16.36 22.75 -4.11
C GLU A 55 -17.20 21.53 -4.56
N LYS A 56 -17.44 21.33 -5.87
CA LYS A 56 -18.32 20.29 -6.40
C LYS A 56 -17.74 19.43 -7.52
N ASP A 57 -16.45 19.48 -7.77
CA ASP A 57 -15.76 18.47 -8.59
C ASP A 57 -15.46 17.22 -7.75
N TYR A 58 -16.51 16.56 -7.26
CA TYR A 58 -16.45 15.12 -7.12
C TYR A 58 -16.11 14.58 -8.49
N ILE A 59 -14.87 14.12 -8.65
CA ILE A 59 -14.37 13.47 -9.86
C ILE A 59 -15.45 12.51 -10.35
N ASN A 60 -16.21 12.93 -11.36
CA ASN A 60 -17.06 12.05 -12.12
C ASN A 60 -16.08 11.16 -12.88
N PHE A 61 -15.73 10.01 -12.28
CA PHE A 61 -14.94 8.94 -12.89
C PHE A 61 -15.71 8.26 -14.03
N ASN A 62 -16.47 9.03 -14.80
CA ASN A 62 -17.33 8.54 -15.87
C ASN A 62 -16.47 8.12 -17.06
N HIS A 63 -16.35 6.80 -17.18
CA HIS A 63 -16.36 6.08 -18.46
C HIS A 63 -15.38 6.56 -19.54
N SER A 64 -14.09 6.47 -19.26
CA SER A 64 -13.12 6.17 -20.33
C SER A 64 -12.31 4.94 -19.92
N ASN A 65 -12.01 4.06 -20.88
CA ASN A 65 -11.24 2.82 -20.70
C ASN A 65 -9.77 3.09 -20.29
N ASN A 66 -9.56 3.78 -19.17
CA ASN A 66 -8.25 4.20 -18.68
C ASN A 66 -7.63 3.14 -17.77
N CYS A 67 -6.31 3.25 -17.55
CA CYS A 67 -5.55 2.29 -16.76
C CYS A 67 -6.03 2.26 -15.30
N TYR A 68 -6.48 3.40 -14.76
CA TYR A 68 -7.03 3.48 -13.41
C TYR A 68 -8.28 2.59 -13.24
N GLN A 69 -9.24 2.67 -14.16
CA GLN A 69 -10.48 1.89 -14.06
C GLN A 69 -10.20 0.38 -14.07
N LYS A 70 -9.30 -0.09 -14.95
CA LYS A 70 -8.88 -1.50 -14.99
C LYS A 70 -8.31 -1.98 -13.65
N VAL A 71 -7.51 -1.14 -12.99
CA VAL A 71 -6.93 -1.46 -11.68
C VAL A 71 -8.01 -1.46 -10.59
N VAL A 72 -8.94 -0.51 -10.62
CA VAL A 72 -10.07 -0.47 -9.69
C VAL A 72 -10.95 -1.71 -9.84
N ASP A 73 -11.28 -2.10 -11.08
CA ASP A 73 -12.09 -3.29 -11.36
C ASP A 73 -11.39 -4.55 -10.86
N PHE A 74 -10.07 -4.65 -11.07
CA PHE A 74 -9.27 -5.75 -10.53
C PHE A 74 -9.29 -5.80 -9.00
N ILE A 75 -9.15 -4.65 -8.33
CA ILE A 75 -9.18 -4.54 -6.86
C ILE A 75 -10.54 -4.98 -6.31
N LEU A 76 -11.64 -4.49 -6.93
CA LEU A 76 -13.00 -4.83 -6.52
C LEU A 76 -13.29 -6.31 -6.74
N LYS A 77 -12.94 -6.86 -7.91
CA LYS A 77 -13.16 -8.26 -8.27
C LYS A 77 -12.41 -9.23 -7.34
N ASN A 78 -11.23 -8.86 -6.86
CA ASN A 78 -10.38 -9.72 -6.03
C ASN A 78 -10.44 -9.40 -4.53
N GLU A 79 -11.40 -8.57 -4.11
CA GLU A 79 -11.58 -8.15 -2.71
C GLU A 79 -10.31 -7.59 -2.06
N ILE A 80 -9.56 -6.81 -2.84
CA ILE A 80 -8.31 -6.20 -2.38
C ILE A 80 -8.63 -4.91 -1.61
N GLY A 81 -8.09 -4.83 -0.40
CA GLY A 81 -8.11 -3.63 0.43
C GLY A 81 -7.02 -2.64 0.04
N LEU A 82 -7.30 -1.36 0.25
CA LEU A 82 -6.33 -0.27 0.13
C LEU A 82 -6.05 0.28 1.52
N LEU A 83 -4.77 0.49 1.82
CA LEU A 83 -4.29 1.07 3.06
C LEU A 83 -3.29 2.19 2.72
N ASP A 84 -3.70 3.44 2.91
CA ASP A 84 -2.83 4.58 2.61
C ASP A 84 -1.91 4.94 3.77
N ILE A 85 -0.80 5.63 3.44
CA ILE A 85 0.26 5.99 4.39
C ILE A 85 -0.22 6.77 5.63
N SER A 86 -1.34 7.48 5.53
CA SER A 86 -1.89 8.28 6.63
C SER A 86 -2.81 7.49 7.57
N GLU A 87 -3.29 6.32 7.16
CA GLU A 87 -4.18 5.51 8.01
C GLU A 87 -3.49 4.99 9.27
N ASN A 88 -4.16 5.03 10.42
CA ASN A 88 -3.62 4.50 11.67
C ASN A 88 -3.26 3.01 11.62
N SER A 89 -3.87 2.22 10.73
CA SER A 89 -3.53 0.80 10.53
C SER A 89 -2.29 0.59 9.64
N TYR A 90 -1.72 1.64 9.05
CA TYR A 90 -0.50 1.53 8.27
C TYR A 90 0.68 1.17 9.18
N PRO A 91 1.52 0.16 8.86
CA PRO A 91 2.60 -0.26 9.73
C PRO A 91 3.64 0.84 9.98
N ASP A 92 3.87 1.17 11.26
CA ASP A 92 4.79 2.25 11.63
C ASP A 92 6.23 1.97 11.18
N ILE A 93 6.68 0.71 11.22
CA ILE A 93 8.00 0.32 10.71
C ILE A 93 8.16 0.60 9.21
N LEU A 94 7.08 0.47 8.43
CA LEU A 94 7.10 0.82 7.01
C LEU A 94 7.12 2.33 6.79
N ARG A 95 6.52 3.14 7.68
CA ARG A 95 6.60 4.61 7.60
C ARG A 95 8.01 5.13 7.80
N GLN A 96 8.81 4.42 8.59
CA GLN A 96 10.17 4.82 8.98
C GLN A 96 11.23 4.53 7.92
N ILE A 97 10.94 3.71 6.91
CA ILE A 97 11.92 3.41 5.85
C ILE A 97 12.20 4.65 4.99
N TYR A 98 13.32 4.65 4.26
CA TYR A 98 13.71 5.80 3.43
C TYR A 98 12.67 6.22 2.40
N LEU A 99 11.92 5.28 1.83
CA LEU A 99 10.88 5.55 0.84
C LEU A 99 9.61 4.72 1.15
N PRO A 100 8.78 5.14 2.12
CA PRO A 100 7.59 4.39 2.50
C PRO A 100 6.62 4.30 1.30
N PRO A 101 5.97 3.15 1.04
CA PRO A 101 4.95 3.07 0.01
C PRO A 101 3.76 4.01 0.30
N PRO A 102 3.36 4.90 -0.62
CA PRO A 102 2.19 5.77 -0.42
C PRO A 102 0.88 5.02 -0.19
N LEU A 103 0.78 3.82 -0.77
CA LEU A 103 -0.40 2.98 -0.77
C LEU A 103 0.01 1.51 -0.70
N LEU A 104 -0.59 0.77 0.22
CA LEU A 104 -0.47 -0.68 0.33
C LEU A 104 -1.75 -1.34 -0.17
N PHE A 105 -1.58 -2.47 -0.87
CA PHE A 105 -2.66 -3.36 -1.26
C PHE A 105 -2.60 -4.59 -0.34
N PHE A 106 -3.73 -5.01 0.19
CA PHE A 106 -3.80 -6.19 1.05
C PHE A 106 -5.03 -7.03 0.73
N ARG A 107 -4.97 -8.33 1.03
CA ARG A 107 -6.12 -9.24 0.93
C ARG A 107 -6.23 -10.01 2.25
N GLY A 108 -7.44 -10.18 2.74
CA GLY A 108 -7.71 -10.74 4.07
C GLY A 108 -7.84 -9.64 5.14
N ASN A 109 -7.57 -10.01 6.40
CA ASN A 109 -7.70 -9.08 7.52
C ASN A 109 -6.75 -7.88 7.36
N LYS A 110 -7.22 -6.68 7.74
CA LYS A 110 -6.34 -5.51 7.85
C LYS A 110 -5.12 -5.91 8.67
N ILE A 111 -3.94 -5.41 8.27
CA ILE A 111 -2.72 -5.56 9.05
C ILE A 111 -3.05 -5.04 10.45
N LYS A 112 -3.27 -5.97 11.40
CA LYS A 112 -3.41 -5.61 12.80
C LYS A 112 -2.12 -4.86 13.14
N LYS A 113 -2.19 -3.84 13.98
CA LYS A 113 -0.98 -3.28 14.59
C LYS A 113 -0.31 -4.41 15.38
N ALA A 114 0.50 -5.21 14.70
CA ALA A 114 1.34 -6.20 15.30
C ALA A 114 2.39 -5.39 16.04
N GLN A 115 2.27 -5.38 17.36
CA GLN A 115 3.22 -4.68 18.22
C GLN A 115 4.65 -5.19 17.97
N PHE A 116 4.77 -6.46 17.59
CA PHE A 116 6.01 -7.11 17.17
C PHE A 116 5.80 -7.97 15.93
N SER A 117 6.69 -7.82 14.95
CA SER A 117 6.75 -8.67 13.77
C SER A 117 8.20 -9.07 13.48
N ILE A 118 8.37 -10.29 12.95
CA ILE A 118 9.68 -10.84 12.58
C ILE A 118 9.62 -11.27 11.13
N ALA A 119 10.60 -10.80 10.35
CA ALA A 119 10.79 -11.25 8.98
C ALA A 119 11.59 -12.56 8.97
N ILE A 120 11.04 -13.61 8.36
CA ILE A 120 11.75 -14.86 8.10
C ILE A 120 12.08 -14.93 6.62
N VAL A 121 13.37 -14.88 6.31
CA VAL A 121 13.94 -14.93 4.96
C VAL A 121 14.92 -16.09 4.84
N GLY A 122 15.05 -16.65 3.66
CA GLY A 122 15.94 -17.79 3.42
C GLY A 122 16.20 -18.04 1.94
N SER A 123 17.07 -19.02 1.66
CA SER A 123 17.38 -19.44 0.30
C SER A 123 16.12 -19.93 -0.43
N ARG A 124 15.96 -19.54 -1.70
CA ARG A 124 14.90 -20.11 -2.58
C ARG A 124 15.07 -21.63 -2.77
N LYS A 125 16.29 -22.15 -2.60
CA LYS A 125 16.62 -23.58 -2.60
C LYS A 125 17.11 -23.97 -1.20
N CYS A 126 16.20 -24.06 -0.23
CA CYS A 126 16.52 -24.52 1.11
C CYS A 126 16.52 -26.06 1.17
N THR A 127 17.33 -26.62 2.07
CA THR A 127 17.28 -28.05 2.40
C THR A 127 15.99 -28.39 3.14
N ALA A 128 15.63 -29.68 3.21
CA ALA A 128 14.49 -30.13 4.00
C ALA A 128 14.62 -29.69 5.47
N TYR A 129 15.81 -29.83 6.06
CA TYR A 129 16.12 -29.34 7.40
C TYR A 129 15.89 -27.84 7.56
N GLY A 130 16.39 -27.02 6.62
CA GLY A 130 16.20 -25.57 6.68
C GLY A 130 14.72 -25.16 6.62
N ARG A 131 13.90 -25.91 5.89
CA ARG A 131 12.44 -25.72 5.85
C ARG A 131 11.78 -26.07 7.17
N GLU A 132 12.15 -27.20 7.77
CA GLU A 132 11.62 -27.67 9.05
C GLU A 132 11.92 -26.69 10.18
N VAL A 133 13.18 -26.24 10.29
CA VAL A 133 13.60 -25.26 11.29
C VAL A 133 12.87 -23.92 11.09
N ALA A 134 12.77 -23.43 9.86
CA ALA A 134 12.03 -22.20 9.57
C ALA A 134 10.55 -22.32 9.96
N GLY A 135 9.93 -23.47 9.70
CA GLY A 135 8.55 -23.76 10.11
C GLY A 135 8.39 -23.82 11.64
N TYR A 136 9.30 -24.52 12.32
CA TYR A 136 9.32 -24.62 13.78
C TYR A 136 9.43 -23.25 14.44
N ILE A 137 10.40 -22.43 14.03
CA ILE A 137 10.59 -21.07 14.57
C ILE A 137 9.37 -20.20 14.28
N SER A 138 8.86 -20.22 13.03
CA SER A 138 7.66 -19.44 12.65
C SER A 138 6.47 -19.77 13.54
N ARG A 139 6.25 -21.07 13.79
CA ARG A 139 5.13 -21.56 14.59
C ARG A 139 5.24 -21.10 16.03
N ASN A 140 6.36 -21.38 16.69
CA ASN A 140 6.55 -21.02 18.10
C ASN A 140 6.41 -19.51 18.34
N LEU A 141 6.96 -18.68 17.45
CA LEU A 141 6.83 -17.22 17.54
C LEU A 141 5.38 -16.76 17.31
N SER A 142 4.66 -17.39 16.37
CA SER A 142 3.25 -17.05 16.13
C SER A 142 2.36 -17.43 17.31
N GLU A 143 2.63 -18.56 17.97
CA GLU A 143 1.87 -19.03 19.13
C GLU A 143 1.99 -18.07 20.33
N ILE A 144 3.09 -17.33 20.45
CA ILE A 144 3.26 -16.26 21.46
C ILE A 144 2.80 -14.88 20.97
N GLY A 145 2.13 -14.79 19.82
CA GLY A 145 1.51 -13.57 19.31
C GLY A 145 2.40 -12.69 18.43
N ILE A 146 3.58 -13.16 18.00
CA ILE A 146 4.46 -12.42 17.08
C ILE A 146 4.01 -12.64 15.64
N THR A 147 3.87 -11.55 14.87
CA THR A 147 3.50 -11.66 13.45
C THR A 147 4.70 -12.04 12.60
N ILE A 148 4.62 -13.16 11.88
CA ILE A 148 5.64 -13.57 10.92
C ILE A 148 5.39 -12.91 9.56
N VAL A 149 6.44 -12.29 9.00
CA VAL A 149 6.42 -11.67 7.67
C VAL A 149 7.38 -12.44 6.76
N SER A 150 6.94 -12.79 5.55
CA SER A 150 7.75 -13.50 4.55
C SER A 150 7.43 -13.00 3.15
N GLY A 151 8.40 -13.11 2.23
CA GLY A 151 8.29 -12.66 0.85
C GLY A 151 7.58 -13.62 -0.11
N LEU A 152 6.95 -14.69 0.39
CA LEU A 152 6.28 -15.72 -0.43
C LEU A 152 7.17 -16.27 -1.56
N ALA A 153 8.49 -16.36 -1.33
CA ALA A 153 9.45 -16.80 -2.33
C ALA A 153 9.36 -18.32 -2.57
N GLY A 154 8.37 -18.73 -3.36
CA GLY A 154 8.31 -19.95 -4.19
C GLY A 154 8.40 -21.34 -3.54
N ASN A 155 9.14 -21.55 -2.45
CA ASN A 155 9.47 -22.89 -1.97
C ASN A 155 9.44 -23.06 -0.44
N ILE A 156 9.26 -22.00 0.34
CA ILE A 156 9.25 -22.09 1.82
C ILE A 156 7.83 -22.33 2.35
N TYR A 157 6.82 -21.77 1.67
CA TYR A 157 5.41 -21.85 2.06
C TYR A 157 4.57 -22.47 0.92
N GLY A 158 4.94 -23.68 0.51
CA GLY A 158 4.06 -24.51 -0.30
C GLY A 158 3.04 -25.17 0.63
N LEU A 159 1.83 -24.61 0.71
CA LEU A 159 0.67 -25.37 1.16
C LEU A 159 0.25 -26.25 -0.02
N GLY A 160 0.68 -27.50 0.02
CA GLY A 160 0.00 -28.61 -0.67
C GLY A 160 -1.14 -29.11 0.20
#